data_AF-A0A351AS63-F1
#
_entry.id   AF-A0A351AS63-F1
#
_cell.length_a   1.000
_cell.length_b   1.000
_cell.length_c   1.000
_cell.angle_alpha   90.00
_cell.angle_beta   90.00
_cell.angle_gamma   90.00
#
_symmetry.space_group_name_H-M   'P 1'
#
loop_
_entity.id
_entity.type
_entity.pdbx_description
1 polymer ?
#
loop_
_entity_poly.entity_id
_entity_poly.type
_entity_poly.pdbx_seq_one_letter_code
_entity_poly.pdbx_strand_id
1 'polypeptide(L)'
;MDYKKGNIFNPRFEADVRESASVAHIYGQNIAAAESFTSDGYRDGAWVFSPAVLKPTADAAMAAGLNRFVIHTSPHQPVDGKVPGLGLGKYGQWFDRHQTWADQARSWTDYLSRSCYLLQQGRFVADVAYYYGEDNNATGIMLKKVPALPYGYNYDYFSPSVIRDLAKADNGELTVPSGMRYKVLMLDANVKHMSIDILRKIKEFADAGIIICGAKP
;
A
#
# COMPACT_ATOMS: atom_id res chain seq x y z
N MET A 1 2.71 6.95 7.28
CA MET A 1 2.66 6.16 8.52
C MET A 1 3.02 7.05 9.70
N ASP A 2 2.44 6.82 10.87
CA ASP A 2 2.59 7.71 12.04
C ASP A 2 3.64 7.15 12.98
N TYR A 3 4.77 7.85 13.13
CA TYR A 3 5.83 7.50 14.07
C TYR A 3 5.44 7.99 15.48
N LYS A 4 4.39 7.40 16.05
CA LYS A 4 4.01 7.63 17.45
C LYS A 4 4.07 6.31 18.23
N LYS A 5 4.78 6.33 19.36
CA LYS A 5 4.92 5.22 20.32
C LYS A 5 5.64 3.97 19.81
N GLY A 6 6.53 4.10 18.81
CA GLY A 6 7.29 2.96 18.27
C GLY A 6 6.49 2.02 17.36
N ASN A 7 5.22 2.32 17.09
CA ASN A 7 4.42 1.58 16.12
C ASN A 7 4.65 2.16 14.73
N ILE A 8 5.46 1.47 13.93
CA ILE A 8 5.72 1.84 12.53
C ILE A 8 4.46 1.53 11.67
N PHE A 9 3.66 0.55 12.09
CA PHE A 9 2.46 0.11 11.39
C PHE A 9 1.21 0.82 11.91
N ASN A 10 0.56 1.56 11.02
CA ASN A 10 -0.77 2.10 11.23
C ASN A 10 -1.69 1.51 10.13
N PRO A 11 -2.67 0.68 10.51
CA PRO A 11 -3.53 -0.05 9.57
C PRO A 11 -4.18 0.84 8.50
N ARG A 12 -4.55 2.07 8.84
CA ARG A 12 -5.15 3.01 7.90
C ARG A 12 -4.22 3.32 6.72
N PHE A 13 -2.97 3.66 7.01
CA PHE A 13 -2.00 4.04 5.96
C PHE A 13 -1.50 2.82 5.20
N GLU A 14 -1.34 1.69 5.88
CA GLU A 14 -0.99 0.44 5.23
C GLU A 14 -2.09 -0.01 4.26
N ALA A 15 -3.36 0.06 4.67
CA ALA A 15 -4.49 -0.32 3.82
C ALA A 15 -4.55 0.51 2.53
N ASP A 16 -4.32 1.82 2.62
CA ASP A 16 -4.33 2.75 1.48
C ASP A 16 -3.17 2.47 0.49
N VAL A 17 -1.95 2.31 1.01
CA VAL A 17 -0.80 1.93 0.19
C VAL A 17 -1.01 0.57 -0.47
N ARG A 18 -1.51 -0.41 0.29
CA ARG A 18 -1.72 -1.77 -0.19
C ARG A 18 -2.89 -1.86 -1.17
N GLU A 19 -3.91 -1.02 -1.07
CA GLU A 19 -4.98 -0.90 -2.07
C GLU A 19 -4.39 -0.50 -3.42
N SER A 20 -3.56 0.55 -3.44
CA SER A 20 -2.85 0.98 -4.66
C SER A 20 -1.89 -0.09 -5.20
N ALA A 21 -1.17 -0.78 -4.31
CA ALA A 21 -0.28 -1.88 -4.70
C ALA A 21 -1.05 -3.07 -5.30
N SER A 22 -2.15 -3.48 -4.65
CA SER A 22 -3.01 -4.58 -5.13
C SER A 22 -3.52 -4.30 -6.54
N VAL A 23 -3.94 -3.06 -6.83
CA VAL A 23 -4.31 -2.66 -8.18
C VAL A 23 -3.14 -2.80 -9.15
N ALA A 24 -1.96 -2.27 -8.79
CA ALA A 24 -0.77 -2.36 -9.65
C ALA A 24 -0.35 -3.80 -9.96
N HIS A 25 -0.52 -4.71 -9.01
CA HIS A 25 -0.23 -6.14 -9.16
C HIS A 25 -1.28 -6.83 -10.03
N ILE A 26 -2.57 -6.67 -9.71
CA ILE A 26 -3.68 -7.40 -10.36
C ILE A 26 -3.86 -6.96 -11.83
N TYR A 27 -3.72 -5.67 -12.10
CA TYR A 27 -3.95 -5.09 -13.42
C TYR A 27 -2.65 -4.88 -14.22
N GLY A 28 -1.48 -5.16 -13.64
CA GLY A 28 -0.20 -5.25 -14.36
C GLY A 28 0.50 -3.90 -14.60
N GLN A 29 0.13 -2.83 -13.90
CA GLN A 29 0.80 -1.53 -13.99
C GLN A 29 2.23 -1.57 -13.44
N ASN A 30 2.53 -2.51 -12.53
CA ASN A 30 3.80 -2.67 -11.80
C ASN A 30 4.13 -1.52 -10.82
N ILE A 31 3.84 -0.28 -11.18
CA ILE A 31 4.15 0.89 -10.35
C ILE A 31 3.01 1.20 -9.37
N ALA A 32 3.34 1.18 -8.09
CA ALA A 32 2.49 1.64 -6.99
C ALA A 32 3.14 2.88 -6.34
N ALA A 33 2.59 4.05 -6.64
CA ALA A 33 3.06 5.32 -6.11
C ALA A 33 2.23 5.76 -4.90
N ALA A 34 2.83 6.50 -3.96
CA ALA A 34 2.05 7.18 -2.92
C ALA A 34 2.60 8.56 -2.57
N GLU A 35 1.68 9.44 -2.19
CA GLU A 35 1.97 10.66 -1.44
C GLU A 35 2.69 10.29 -0.15
N SER A 36 3.92 10.79 0.01
CA SER A 36 4.85 10.27 1.00
C SER A 36 5.27 11.34 1.98
N PHE A 37 5.28 10.97 3.27
CA PHE A 37 5.79 11.76 4.40
C PHE A 37 4.99 13.00 4.78
N THR A 38 3.74 13.15 4.34
CA THR A 38 2.85 14.23 4.79
C THR A 38 2.79 14.29 6.32
N SER A 39 3.09 15.48 6.87
CA SER A 39 3.17 15.71 8.31
C SER A 39 2.37 16.94 8.72
N ASP A 40 1.74 16.93 9.90
CA ASP A 40 1.10 18.12 10.46
C ASP A 40 2.06 18.79 11.45
N GLY A 41 2.61 19.95 11.09
CA GLY A 41 3.61 20.64 11.90
C GLY A 41 3.14 21.09 13.28
N TYR A 42 1.82 21.25 13.49
CA TYR A 42 1.29 21.55 14.83
C TYR A 42 1.19 20.30 15.70
N ARG A 43 0.89 19.14 15.09
CA ARG A 43 0.68 17.87 15.80
C ARG A 43 1.96 17.06 15.97
N ASP A 44 2.86 17.13 14.99
CA ASP A 44 4.00 16.23 14.82
C ASP A 44 5.35 16.98 14.93
N GLY A 45 5.30 18.31 15.03
CA GLY A 45 6.47 19.18 15.09
C GLY A 45 6.91 19.62 13.69
N ALA A 46 7.17 20.90 13.53
CA ALA A 46 7.60 21.46 12.26
C ALA A 46 9.13 21.48 12.14
N TRP A 47 9.67 21.13 10.97
CA TRP A 47 11.12 21.02 10.68
C TRP A 47 11.90 20.03 11.56
N VAL A 48 11.23 19.08 12.22
CA VAL A 48 11.87 18.07 13.09
C VAL A 48 12.29 16.78 12.35
N PHE A 49 12.02 16.70 11.05
CA PHE A 49 12.23 15.48 10.26
C PHE A 49 13.61 15.46 9.58
N SER A 50 14.33 14.37 9.78
CA SER A 50 15.56 14.01 9.06
C SER A 50 15.39 12.64 8.39
N PRO A 51 16.26 12.26 7.44
CA PRO A 51 16.22 10.93 6.84
C PRO A 51 16.20 9.78 7.87
N ALA A 52 16.88 9.93 9.01
CA ALA A 52 16.86 8.94 10.08
C ALA A 52 15.46 8.75 10.71
N VAL A 53 14.70 9.84 10.83
CA VAL A 53 13.31 9.81 11.33
C VAL A 53 12.35 9.27 10.26
N LEU A 54 12.60 9.57 9.00
CA LEU A 54 11.72 9.17 7.89
C LEU A 54 11.90 7.71 7.46
N LYS A 55 13.09 7.13 7.67
CA LYS A 55 13.44 5.79 7.18
C LYS A 55 12.44 4.70 7.61
N PRO A 56 12.03 4.56 8.88
CA PRO A 56 11.08 3.52 9.28
C PRO A 56 9.74 3.62 8.54
N THR A 57 9.25 4.84 8.30
CA THR A 57 8.02 5.08 7.54
C THR A 57 8.18 4.69 6.06
N ALA A 58 9.34 4.97 5.46
CA ALA A 58 9.63 4.56 4.09
C ALA A 58 9.67 3.02 3.98
N ASP A 59 10.34 2.36 4.91
CA ASP A 59 10.51 0.91 4.92
C ASP A 59 9.17 0.19 5.04
N ALA A 60 8.30 0.67 5.94
CA ALA A 60 6.99 0.08 6.10
C ALA A 60 6.05 0.39 4.93
N ALA A 61 6.15 1.56 4.29
CA ALA A 61 5.42 1.83 3.04
C ALA A 61 5.86 0.88 1.91
N MET A 62 7.17 0.63 1.77
CA MET A 62 7.69 -0.35 0.81
C MET A 62 7.24 -1.77 1.13
N ALA A 63 7.22 -2.16 2.41
CA ALA A 63 6.71 -3.46 2.85
C ALA A 63 5.21 -3.65 2.56
N ALA A 64 4.44 -2.56 2.52
CA ALA A 64 3.03 -2.56 2.13
C ALA A 64 2.81 -2.59 0.60
N GLY A 65 3.88 -2.54 -0.20
CA GLY A 65 3.84 -2.64 -1.67
C GLY A 65 4.16 -1.34 -2.41
N LEU A 66 4.48 -0.24 -1.73
CA LEU A 66 4.92 0.98 -2.39
C LEU A 66 6.26 0.76 -3.10
N ASN A 67 6.33 1.14 -4.38
CA ASN A 67 7.58 1.11 -5.12
C ASN A 67 7.87 2.40 -5.89
N ARG A 68 7.15 3.49 -5.61
CA ARG A 68 7.48 4.83 -6.10
C ARG A 68 7.07 5.92 -5.12
N PHE A 69 8.06 6.57 -4.49
CA PHE A 69 7.79 7.69 -3.59
C PHE A 69 7.45 8.96 -4.37
N VAL A 70 6.37 9.63 -3.96
CA VAL A 70 6.05 11.01 -4.34
C VAL A 70 6.11 11.84 -3.07
N ILE A 71 7.23 12.51 -2.83
CA ILE A 71 7.48 13.22 -1.57
C ILE A 71 6.54 14.43 -1.47
N HIS A 72 5.67 14.43 -0.47
CA HIS A 72 4.86 15.56 -0.06
C HIS A 72 5.65 16.33 1.02
N THR A 73 6.18 17.52 0.78
CA THR A 73 6.29 18.26 -0.49
C THR A 73 7.68 18.88 -0.62
N SER A 74 7.96 19.47 -1.78
CA SER A 74 9.05 20.42 -1.99
C SER A 74 8.46 21.78 -2.37
N PRO A 75 8.06 22.62 -1.40
CA PRO A 75 7.49 23.95 -1.68
C PRO A 75 8.48 24.81 -2.49
N HIS A 76 7.95 25.58 -3.44
CA HIS A 76 8.77 26.51 -4.20
C HIS A 76 9.24 27.67 -3.31
N GLN A 77 10.55 27.94 -3.32
CA GLN A 77 11.17 29.06 -2.61
C GLN A 77 11.53 30.17 -3.61
N PRO A 78 10.77 31.29 -3.68
CA PRO A 78 10.96 32.33 -4.69
C PRO A 78 12.15 33.26 -4.42
N VAL A 79 12.70 33.24 -3.21
CA VAL A 79 13.83 34.08 -2.77
C VAL A 79 14.78 33.29 -1.88
N ASP A 80 16.07 33.59 -1.91
CA ASP A 80 17.10 32.85 -1.16
C ASP A 80 17.30 33.37 0.27
N GLY A 81 17.04 34.66 0.50
CA GLY A 81 17.33 35.33 1.78
C GLY A 81 16.30 35.09 2.89
N LYS A 82 15.29 34.25 2.67
CA LYS A 82 14.23 33.93 3.64
C LYS A 82 14.25 32.44 3.94
N VAL A 83 14.91 32.07 5.03
CA VAL A 83 15.06 30.68 5.49
C VAL A 83 14.28 30.51 6.81
N PRO A 84 13.48 29.43 6.98
CA PRO A 84 13.31 28.29 6.07
C PRO A 84 12.44 28.60 4.85
N GLY A 85 11.76 29.75 4.82
CA GLY A 85 11.01 30.20 3.65
C GLY A 85 9.55 29.76 3.68
N LEU A 86 8.97 29.57 2.50
CA LEU A 86 7.58 29.17 2.33
C LEU A 86 7.36 27.69 2.66
N GLY A 87 6.16 27.36 3.13
CA GLY A 87 5.70 25.98 3.31
C GLY A 87 4.25 25.84 2.84
N LEU A 88 3.73 24.61 2.84
CA LEU A 88 2.31 24.36 2.59
C LEU A 88 1.50 24.58 3.88
N GLY A 89 1.37 25.84 4.29
CA GLY A 89 0.78 26.19 5.58
C GLY A 89 1.47 25.46 6.73
N LYS A 90 0.70 24.71 7.54
CA LYS A 90 1.24 23.89 8.62
C LYS A 90 1.77 22.52 8.18
N TYR A 91 1.59 22.13 6.91
CA TYR A 91 1.89 20.78 6.45
C TYR A 91 3.32 20.69 5.89
N GLY A 92 4.01 19.63 6.31
CA GLY A 92 5.28 19.22 5.72
C GLY A 92 5.09 18.04 4.75
N GLN A 93 6.14 17.45 4.23
CA GLN A 93 7.54 17.75 4.49
C GLN A 93 7.97 19.12 3.98
N TRP A 94 8.96 19.68 4.68
CA TRP A 94 9.77 20.81 4.23
C TRP A 94 11.01 20.26 3.52
N PHE A 95 10.79 19.48 2.46
CA PHE A 95 11.83 18.84 1.66
C PHE A 95 12.17 19.75 0.47
N ASP A 96 12.75 20.90 0.76
CA ASP A 96 13.16 21.87 -0.25
C ASP A 96 14.62 22.33 -0.01
N ARG A 97 15.10 23.19 -0.91
CA ARG A 97 16.49 23.66 -0.94
C ARG A 97 16.94 24.48 0.27
N HIS A 98 16.03 24.96 1.11
CA HIS A 98 16.35 25.68 2.35
C HIS A 98 16.42 24.77 3.58
N GLN A 99 16.11 23.48 3.44
CA GLN A 99 16.28 22.53 4.53
C GLN A 99 17.75 22.45 4.95
N THR A 100 18.00 22.35 6.26
CA THR A 100 19.36 22.34 6.84
C THR A 100 20.28 21.24 6.29
N TRP A 101 19.69 20.16 5.77
CA TRP A 101 20.38 19.02 5.18
C TRP A 101 20.12 18.87 3.67
N ALA A 102 19.59 19.90 2.99
CA ALA A 102 19.25 19.85 1.57
C ALA A 102 20.44 19.44 0.69
N ASP A 103 21.62 20.01 0.92
CA ASP A 103 22.84 19.69 0.16
C ASP A 103 23.34 18.25 0.38
N GLN A 104 22.83 17.57 1.40
CA GLN A 104 23.12 16.17 1.73
C GLN A 104 21.96 15.23 1.40
N ALA A 105 20.84 15.74 0.86
CA ALA A 105 19.63 14.98 0.61
C ALA A 105 19.81 13.85 -0.42
N ARG A 106 20.87 13.91 -1.24
CA ARG A 106 21.18 12.87 -2.23
C ARG A 106 21.28 11.48 -1.60
N SER A 107 21.90 11.34 -0.43
CA SER A 107 22.02 10.03 0.25
C SER A 107 20.65 9.43 0.57
N TRP A 108 19.67 10.28 0.92
CA TRP A 108 18.30 9.87 1.17
C TRP A 108 17.55 9.50 -0.12
N THR A 109 17.64 10.32 -1.17
CA THR A 109 16.96 10.02 -2.45
C THR A 109 17.58 8.82 -3.17
N ASP A 110 18.89 8.60 -3.03
CA ASP A 110 19.59 7.41 -3.50
C ASP A 110 19.09 6.13 -2.80
N TYR A 111 18.85 6.20 -1.49
CA TYR A 111 18.25 5.08 -0.74
C TYR A 111 16.86 4.72 -1.27
N LEU A 112 15.98 5.71 -1.39
CA LEU A 112 14.61 5.50 -1.88
C LEU A 112 14.62 4.95 -3.31
N SER A 113 15.42 5.55 -4.20
CA SER A 113 15.48 5.16 -5.61
C SER A 113 16.05 3.76 -5.82
N ARG A 114 17.14 3.37 -5.13
CA ARG A 114 17.71 2.01 -5.23
C ARG A 114 16.74 0.96 -4.69
N SER A 115 16.06 1.25 -3.58
CA SER A 115 15.07 0.34 -3.00
C SER A 115 13.89 0.16 -3.94
N CYS A 116 13.31 1.26 -4.43
CA CYS A 116 12.22 1.23 -5.41
C CYS A 116 12.63 0.57 -6.74
N TYR A 117 13.87 0.75 -7.19
CA TYR A 117 14.37 0.07 -8.39
C TYR A 117 14.24 -1.44 -8.25
N LEU A 118 14.71 -2.02 -7.14
CA LEU A 118 14.61 -3.46 -6.88
C LEU A 118 13.15 -3.90 -6.72
N LEU A 119 12.32 -3.13 -6.03
CA LEU A 119 10.90 -3.43 -5.80
C LEU A 119 10.03 -3.32 -7.07
N GLN A 120 10.54 -2.73 -8.15
CA GLN A 120 9.90 -2.69 -9.46
C GLN A 120 10.35 -3.85 -10.38
N GLN A 121 11.32 -4.66 -9.95
CA GLN A 121 11.80 -5.79 -10.74
C GLN A 121 10.88 -7.01 -10.61
N GLY A 122 10.65 -7.69 -11.72
CA GLY A 122 9.89 -8.94 -11.73
C GLY A 122 8.40 -8.71 -11.40
N ARG A 123 7.87 -9.53 -10.50
CA ARG A 123 6.49 -9.46 -10.04
C ARG A 123 6.43 -9.68 -8.54
N PHE A 124 5.47 -9.02 -7.90
CA PHE A 124 5.12 -9.29 -6.52
C PHE A 124 4.73 -10.77 -6.33
N VAL A 125 4.94 -11.29 -5.13
CA VAL A 125 4.56 -12.66 -4.76
C VAL A 125 3.65 -12.58 -3.53
N ALA A 126 2.44 -13.10 -3.68
CA ALA A 126 1.45 -13.23 -2.63
C ALA A 126 0.70 -14.54 -2.81
N ASP A 127 0.49 -15.27 -1.72
CA ASP A 127 -0.24 -16.54 -1.76
C ASP A 127 -1.75 -16.34 -1.54
N VAL A 128 -2.17 -15.16 -1.06
CA VAL A 128 -3.56 -14.92 -0.63
C VAL A 128 -4.21 -13.84 -1.50
N ALA A 129 -5.29 -14.21 -2.17
CA ALA A 129 -6.27 -13.27 -2.72
C ALA A 129 -7.26 -12.91 -1.62
N TYR A 130 -7.22 -11.68 -1.11
CA TYR A 130 -8.03 -11.25 0.04
C TYR A 130 -9.29 -10.52 -0.42
N TYR A 131 -10.42 -11.24 -0.48
CA TYR A 131 -11.70 -10.70 -0.90
C TYR A 131 -12.42 -9.97 0.23
N TYR A 132 -12.67 -8.67 0.04
CA TYR A 132 -13.21 -7.78 1.08
C TYR A 132 -14.74 -7.58 1.04
N GLY A 133 -15.42 -8.13 0.04
CA GLY A 133 -16.88 -8.05 -0.09
C GLY A 133 -17.39 -6.89 -0.95
N GLU A 134 -18.70 -6.69 -0.94
CA GLU A 134 -19.43 -5.77 -1.84
C GLU A 134 -19.92 -4.48 -1.15
N ASP A 135 -19.97 -4.47 0.18
CA ASP A 135 -20.66 -3.42 0.95
C ASP A 135 -19.79 -2.19 1.25
N ASN A 136 -18.47 -2.29 1.07
CA ASN A 136 -17.52 -1.21 1.39
C ASN A 136 -16.22 -1.36 0.59
N ASN A 137 -15.33 -0.37 0.67
CA ASN A 137 -13.99 -0.42 0.10
C ASN A 137 -12.96 -0.99 1.11
N ALA A 138 -11.79 -1.37 0.60
CA ALA A 138 -10.74 -1.98 1.42
C ALA A 138 -10.26 -1.03 2.52
N THR A 139 -9.99 0.24 2.23
CA THR A 139 -9.47 1.18 3.24
C THR A 139 -10.47 1.45 4.38
N GLY A 140 -11.77 1.40 4.10
CA GLY A 140 -12.84 1.49 5.10
C GLY A 140 -12.92 0.27 6.01
N ILE A 141 -12.77 -0.94 5.44
CA ILE A 141 -12.79 -2.21 6.19
C ILE A 141 -11.52 -2.35 7.05
N MET A 142 -10.35 -2.07 6.47
CA MET A 142 -9.04 -2.25 7.13
C MET A 142 -8.57 -1.04 7.93
N LEU A 143 -9.44 -0.05 8.15
CA LEU A 143 -9.12 1.22 8.82
C LEU A 143 -8.42 1.02 10.18
N LYS A 144 -8.84 0.01 10.94
CA LYS A 144 -8.33 -0.26 12.30
C LYS A 144 -7.46 -1.51 12.39
N LYS A 145 -7.54 -2.40 11.40
CA LYS A 145 -6.86 -3.69 11.42
C LYS A 145 -6.70 -4.21 10.00
N VAL A 146 -5.47 -4.53 9.63
CA VAL A 146 -5.17 -5.28 8.40
C VAL A 146 -5.26 -6.80 8.65
N PRO A 147 -5.49 -7.61 7.61
CA PRO A 147 -5.42 -9.07 7.69
C PRO A 147 -4.15 -9.56 8.40
N ALA A 148 -4.33 -10.42 9.40
CA ALA A 148 -3.22 -11.01 10.14
C ALA A 148 -2.88 -12.37 9.51
N LEU A 149 -1.88 -12.37 8.63
CA LEU A 149 -1.37 -13.60 8.00
C LEU A 149 -0.21 -14.20 8.80
N PRO A 150 0.01 -15.52 8.69
CA PRO A 150 1.24 -16.13 9.22
C PRO A 150 2.48 -15.50 8.59
N TYR A 151 3.59 -15.51 9.33
CA TYR A 151 4.86 -14.99 8.84
C TYR A 151 5.27 -15.68 7.53
N GLY A 152 5.74 -14.88 6.56
CA GLY A 152 6.17 -15.35 5.25
C GLY A 152 5.11 -15.30 4.16
N TYR A 153 3.85 -14.99 4.48
CA TYR A 153 2.76 -14.86 3.50
C TYR A 153 2.38 -13.41 3.27
N ASN A 154 1.97 -13.10 2.04
CA ASN A 154 1.49 -11.79 1.64
C ASN A 154 0.18 -11.90 0.85
N TYR A 155 -0.46 -10.76 0.62
CA TYR A 155 -1.78 -10.71 -0.01
C TYR A 155 -2.00 -9.46 -0.85
N ASP A 156 -2.91 -9.60 -1.81
CA ASP A 156 -3.55 -8.49 -2.52
C ASP A 156 -5.04 -8.43 -2.20
N TYR A 157 -5.60 -7.23 -2.15
CA TYR A 157 -7.03 -7.01 -2.04
C TYR A 157 -7.74 -7.34 -3.36
N PHE A 158 -8.76 -8.19 -3.27
CA PHE A 158 -9.61 -8.55 -4.39
C PHE A 158 -10.97 -7.87 -4.24
N SER A 159 -11.32 -7.06 -5.23
CA SER A 159 -12.65 -6.45 -5.32
C SER A 159 -13.67 -7.41 -5.93
N PRO A 160 -14.98 -7.11 -5.85
CA PRO A 160 -16.01 -7.89 -6.52
C PRO A 160 -15.79 -8.00 -8.04
N SER A 161 -15.32 -6.94 -8.70
CA SER A 161 -15.02 -6.98 -10.13
C SER A 161 -13.81 -7.86 -10.46
N VAL A 162 -12.79 -7.90 -9.59
CA VAL A 162 -11.65 -8.81 -9.77
C VAL A 162 -12.14 -10.27 -9.69
N ILE A 163 -12.95 -10.61 -8.69
CA ILE A 163 -13.53 -11.95 -8.54
C ILE A 163 -14.37 -12.33 -9.75
N ARG A 164 -15.30 -11.45 -10.16
CA ARG A 164 -16.27 -11.72 -11.22
C ARG A 164 -15.64 -11.80 -12.61
N ASP A 165 -14.79 -10.82 -12.94
CA ASP A 165 -14.44 -10.52 -14.33
C ASP A 165 -12.99 -10.92 -14.69
N LEU A 166 -12.07 -10.96 -13.72
CA LEU A 166 -10.63 -11.10 -13.98
C LEU A 166 -10.05 -12.42 -13.49
N ALA A 167 -10.42 -12.84 -12.28
CA ALA A 167 -9.86 -14.00 -11.63
C ALA A 167 -10.31 -15.30 -12.32
N LYS A 168 -9.36 -16.21 -12.53
CA LYS A 168 -9.58 -17.54 -13.11
C LYS A 168 -8.86 -18.60 -12.31
N ALA A 169 -9.47 -19.76 -12.14
CA ALA A 169 -8.78 -20.92 -11.60
C ALA A 169 -7.90 -21.55 -12.71
N ASP A 170 -6.63 -21.77 -12.41
CA ASP A 170 -5.66 -22.44 -13.26
C ASP A 170 -4.72 -23.27 -12.38
N ASN A 171 -4.69 -24.59 -12.59
CA ASN A 171 -3.84 -25.54 -11.85
C ASN A 171 -3.91 -25.42 -10.32
N GLY A 172 -5.13 -25.24 -9.78
CA GLY A 172 -5.35 -25.13 -8.32
C GLY A 172 -5.01 -23.78 -7.71
N GLU A 173 -4.67 -22.77 -8.54
CA GLU A 173 -4.41 -21.40 -8.11
C GLU A 173 -5.37 -20.42 -8.79
N LEU A 174 -5.66 -19.31 -8.12
CA LEU A 174 -6.29 -18.15 -8.76
C LEU A 174 -5.24 -17.37 -9.53
N THR A 175 -5.57 -17.02 -10.76
CA THR A 175 -4.72 -16.24 -11.66
C THR A 175 -5.49 -15.03 -12.18
N VAL A 176 -4.75 -13.99 -12.52
CA VAL A 176 -5.28 -12.77 -13.16
C VAL A 176 -4.43 -12.43 -14.39
N PRO A 177 -4.92 -11.60 -15.33
CA PRO A 177 -4.22 -11.36 -16.60
C PRO A 177 -2.78 -10.82 -16.49
N SER A 178 -2.45 -10.14 -15.38
CA SER A 178 -1.09 -9.66 -15.13
C SER A 178 -0.06 -10.78 -14.87
N GLY A 179 -0.52 -12.02 -14.68
CA GLY A 179 0.32 -13.17 -14.36
C GLY A 179 0.56 -13.37 -12.87
N MET A 180 -0.11 -12.60 -12.00
CA MET A 180 -0.16 -12.90 -10.55
C MET A 180 -0.89 -14.21 -10.30
N ARG A 181 -0.45 -14.95 -9.29
CA ARG A 181 -0.97 -16.26 -8.89
C ARG A 181 -1.17 -16.31 -7.38
N TYR A 182 -2.31 -16.85 -6.93
CA TYR A 182 -2.70 -16.91 -5.51
C TYR A 182 -3.21 -18.31 -5.19
N LYS A 183 -2.76 -18.89 -4.07
CA LYS A 183 -3.11 -20.25 -3.65
C LYS A 183 -4.40 -20.32 -2.84
N VAL A 184 -4.74 -19.23 -2.14
CA VAL A 184 -5.87 -19.17 -1.23
C VAL A 184 -6.73 -17.96 -1.56
N LEU A 185 -8.03 -18.18 -1.72
CA LEU A 185 -9.04 -17.11 -1.66
C LEU A 185 -9.49 -16.95 -0.20
N MET A 186 -9.10 -15.85 0.44
CA MET A 186 -9.53 -15.54 1.80
C MET A 186 -10.70 -14.56 1.76
N LEU A 187 -11.80 -14.90 2.44
CA LEU A 187 -12.97 -14.02 2.59
C LEU A 187 -12.84 -13.24 3.90
N ASP A 188 -12.91 -11.91 3.83
CA ASP A 188 -12.93 -11.06 5.02
C ASP A 188 -14.14 -11.37 5.90
N ALA A 189 -14.03 -11.14 7.21
CA ALA A 189 -15.14 -11.28 8.15
C ALA A 189 -16.32 -10.32 7.86
N ASN A 190 -16.10 -9.27 7.07
CA ASN A 190 -17.10 -8.35 6.54
C ASN A 190 -18.01 -9.01 5.50
N VAL A 191 -17.59 -10.11 4.87
CA VAL A 191 -18.37 -10.82 3.84
C VAL A 191 -19.47 -11.66 4.50
N LYS A 192 -20.49 -10.98 5.02
CA LYS A 192 -21.70 -11.57 5.63
C LYS A 192 -22.85 -11.71 4.65
N HIS A 193 -22.79 -10.97 3.56
CA HIS A 193 -23.75 -10.99 2.48
C HIS A 193 -22.96 -11.03 1.17
N MET A 194 -23.51 -11.72 0.19
CA MET A 194 -22.86 -11.91 -1.09
C MET A 194 -23.92 -11.98 -2.18
N SER A 195 -23.69 -11.27 -3.28
CA SER A 195 -24.54 -11.39 -4.46
C SER A 195 -24.44 -12.80 -5.05
N ILE A 196 -25.53 -13.24 -5.68
CA ILE A 196 -25.58 -14.57 -6.30
C ILE A 196 -24.52 -14.73 -7.39
N ASP A 197 -24.19 -13.67 -8.10
CA ASP A 197 -23.20 -13.72 -9.19
C ASP A 197 -21.78 -13.92 -8.64
N ILE A 198 -21.41 -13.24 -7.54
CA ILE A 198 -20.15 -13.50 -6.85
C ILE A 198 -20.13 -14.91 -6.25
N LEU A 199 -21.22 -15.33 -5.60
CA LEU A 199 -21.30 -16.66 -4.99
C LEU A 199 -21.15 -17.79 -6.02
N ARG A 200 -21.79 -17.65 -7.19
CA ARG A 200 -21.60 -18.57 -8.33
C ARG A 200 -20.15 -18.63 -8.75
N LYS A 201 -19.47 -17.47 -8.84
CA LYS A 201 -18.07 -17.42 -9.23
C LYS A 201 -17.14 -18.07 -8.21
N ILE A 202 -17.38 -17.83 -6.92
CA ILE A 202 -16.64 -18.49 -5.84
C ILE A 202 -16.90 -20.00 -5.85
N LYS A 203 -18.11 -20.44 -6.18
CA LYS A 203 -18.43 -21.86 -6.37
C LYS A 203 -17.61 -22.46 -7.53
N GLU A 204 -17.52 -21.78 -8.67
CA GLU A 204 -16.66 -22.23 -9.79
C GLU A 204 -15.20 -22.41 -9.35
N PHE A 205 -14.68 -21.49 -8.54
CA PHE A 205 -13.34 -21.61 -7.98
C PHE A 205 -13.21 -22.81 -7.03
N ALA A 206 -14.20 -23.03 -6.16
CA ALA A 206 -14.23 -24.19 -5.27
C ALA A 206 -14.25 -25.52 -6.05
N ASP A 207 -15.11 -25.62 -7.07
CA ASP A 207 -15.22 -26.81 -7.93
C ASP A 207 -13.92 -27.07 -8.72
N ALA A 208 -13.19 -26.01 -9.07
CA ALA A 208 -11.88 -26.08 -9.71
C ALA A 208 -10.71 -26.35 -8.74
N GLY A 209 -10.99 -26.57 -7.45
CA GLY A 209 -9.99 -26.96 -6.45
C GLY A 209 -9.27 -25.81 -5.76
N ILE A 210 -9.74 -24.57 -5.89
CA ILE A 210 -9.18 -23.42 -5.16
C ILE A 210 -9.49 -23.55 -3.66
N ILE A 211 -8.47 -23.33 -2.83
CA ILE A 211 -8.64 -23.30 -1.37
C ILE A 211 -9.33 -21.98 -1.00
N ILE A 212 -10.50 -22.09 -0.37
CA ILE A 212 -11.28 -20.93 0.09
C ILE A 212 -11.31 -20.93 1.63
N CYS A 213 -10.89 -19.85 2.25
CA CYS A 213 -10.83 -19.68 3.70
C CYS A 213 -11.71 -18.51 4.13
N GLY A 214 -12.72 -18.76 4.97
CA GLY A 214 -13.61 -17.72 5.49
C GLY A 214 -14.90 -18.30 6.06
N ALA A 215 -15.68 -17.45 6.74
CA ALA A 215 -17.02 -17.84 7.16
C ALA A 215 -17.95 -17.96 5.94
N LYS A 216 -18.98 -18.79 6.05
CA LYS A 216 -20.04 -18.82 5.04
C LYS A 216 -20.83 -17.49 5.12
N PRO A 217 -21.05 -16.81 3.98
CA PRO A 217 -21.96 -15.66 3.92
C PRO A 217 -23.42 -16.10 4.10
#